data_AF-D5ER70-F1
#
_entry.id   AF-D5ER70-F1
#
_cell.length_a   1.000
_cell.length_b   1.000
_cell.length_c   1.000
_cell.angle_alpha   90.00
_cell.angle_beta   90.00
_cell.angle_gamma   90.00
#
_symmetry.space_group_name_H-M   'P 1'
#
loop_
_entity.id
_entity.type
_entity.pdbx_description
1 polymer ?
#
loop_
_entity_poly.entity_id
_entity_poly.type
_entity_poly.pdbx_seq_one_letter_code
_entity_poly.pdbx_strand_id
1 'polypeptide(L)'
;MKERLLVIETNAESDTVFLTGGPEELKEFAQSILNLVEKTKEGNFEHDHYTSPDWGGESLTTQKQSEDRNIVHHLKAYCIKAQRKGSNQTVRDNG
;
A
#
# COMPACT_ATOMS: atom_id res chain seq x y z
N MET A 1 -6.04 11.86 -22.83
CA MET A 1 -5.75 11.56 -21.42
C MET A 1 -4.57 10.60 -21.39
N LYS A 2 -3.61 10.77 -20.48
CA LYS A 2 -2.46 9.86 -20.38
C LYS A 2 -2.96 8.59 -19.67
N GLU A 3 -2.82 7.45 -20.32
CA GLU A 3 -3.30 6.17 -19.78
C GLU A 3 -2.46 5.82 -18.54
N ARG A 4 -3.12 5.60 -17.40
CA ARG A 4 -2.45 5.17 -16.17
C ARG A 4 -2.16 3.68 -16.26
N LEU A 5 -0.95 3.27 -15.93
CA LEU A 5 -0.51 1.87 -15.98
C LEU A 5 -0.38 1.20 -14.60
N LEU A 6 -0.78 1.87 -13.52
CA LEU A 6 -0.71 1.28 -12.18
C LEU A 6 -1.83 0.24 -11.99
N VAL A 7 -1.48 -1.03 -11.86
CA VAL A 7 -2.42 -2.12 -11.62
C VAL A 7 -2.01 -2.91 -10.38
N ILE A 8 -3.01 -3.40 -9.66
CA ILE A 8 -2.83 -4.39 -8.61
C ILE A 8 -3.60 -5.63 -9.05
N GLU A 9 -2.93 -6.77 -9.01
CA GLU A 9 -3.53 -8.06 -9.30
C GLU A 9 -3.19 -9.06 -8.20
N THR A 10 -3.97 -10.12 -8.08
CA THR A 10 -3.62 -11.30 -7.31
C THR A 10 -3.60 -12.54 -8.20
N ASN A 11 -2.88 -13.57 -7.79
CA ASN A 11 -3.08 -14.89 -8.40
C ASN A 11 -4.46 -15.46 -8.00
N ALA A 12 -4.82 -16.61 -8.58
CA ALA A 12 -6.08 -17.30 -8.29
C ALA A 12 -6.28 -17.59 -6.79
N GLU A 13 -5.20 -17.91 -6.07
CA GLU A 13 -5.21 -18.24 -4.64
C GLU A 13 -5.21 -17.00 -3.73
N SER A 14 -4.96 -15.81 -4.30
CA SER A 14 -4.87 -14.54 -3.59
C SER A 14 -3.79 -14.44 -2.51
N ASP A 15 -2.79 -15.32 -2.54
CA ASP A 15 -1.64 -15.31 -1.62
C ASP A 15 -0.49 -14.42 -2.13
N THR A 16 -0.48 -14.12 -3.43
CA THR A 16 0.53 -13.32 -4.10
C THR A 16 -0.11 -12.08 -4.71
N VAL A 17 0.43 -10.91 -4.36
CA VAL A 17 0.02 -9.62 -4.92
C VAL A 17 1.06 -9.16 -5.94
N PHE A 18 0.59 -8.76 -7.11
CA PHE A 18 1.38 -8.18 -8.17
C PHE A 18 1.06 -6.70 -8.26
N LEU A 19 2.07 -5.85 -8.03
CA LEU A 19 2.02 -4.43 -8.33
C LEU A 19 2.79 -4.21 -9.64
N THR A 20 2.11 -3.73 -10.67
CA THR A 20 2.72 -3.37 -11.96
C THR A 20 2.41 -1.93 -12.27
N GLY A 21 3.37 -1.20 -12.82
CA GLY A 21 3.20 0.20 -13.17
C GLY A 21 4.30 0.67 -14.12
N GLY A 22 4.01 1.74 -14.86
CA GLY A 22 5.03 2.48 -15.59
C GLY A 22 5.96 3.24 -14.62
N PRO A 23 7.09 3.78 -15.10
CA PRO A 23 8.06 4.48 -14.26
C PRO A 23 7.45 5.64 -13.45
N GLU A 24 6.59 6.44 -14.07
CA GLU A 24 5.97 7.59 -13.39
C GLU A 24 4.91 7.13 -12.39
N GLU A 25 4.11 6.12 -12.73
CA GLU A 25 3.08 5.59 -11.83
C GLU A 25 3.69 4.92 -10.59
N LEU A 26 4.78 4.16 -10.75
CA LEU A 26 5.50 3.57 -9.62
C LEU A 26 6.16 4.64 -8.75
N LYS A 27 6.68 5.71 -9.36
CA LYS A 27 7.24 6.86 -8.63
C LYS A 27 6.16 7.57 -7.81
N GLU A 28 4.99 7.82 -8.39
CA GLU A 28 3.86 8.43 -7.69
C GLU A 28 3.36 7.54 -6.53
N PHE A 29 3.23 6.24 -6.77
CA PHE A 29 2.88 5.27 -5.72
C PHE A 29 3.89 5.30 -4.57
N ALA A 30 5.19 5.25 -4.87
CA ALA A 30 6.25 5.34 -3.87
C ALA A 30 6.17 6.65 -3.07
N GLN A 31 5.92 7.78 -3.73
CA GLN A 31 5.77 9.07 -3.06
C GLN A 31 4.56 9.09 -2.11
N SER A 32 3.44 8.46 -2.49
CA SER A 32 2.26 8.32 -1.63
C SER A 32 2.60 7.54 -0.35
N ILE A 33 3.35 6.44 -0.46
CA ILE A 33 3.83 5.68 0.70
C ILE A 33 4.75 6.53 1.58
N LEU A 34 5.67 7.30 0.99
CA LEU A 34 6.54 8.21 1.76
C LEU A 34 5.72 9.28 2.50
N ASN A 35 4.66 9.80 1.88
CA ASN A 35 3.77 10.77 2.53
C ASN A 35 3.03 10.15 3.73
N LEU A 36 2.56 8.90 3.62
CA LEU A 36 1.97 8.17 4.76
C LEU A 36 2.98 8.01 5.91
N VAL A 37 4.25 7.75 5.59
CA VAL A 37 5.33 7.65 6.59
C VAL A 37 5.54 8.98 7.31
N GLU A 38 5.63 10.10 6.59
CA GLU A 38 5.81 11.43 7.21
C GLU A 38 4.61 11.81 8.09
N LYS A 39 3.38 11.63 7.61
CA LYS A 39 2.16 11.83 8.42
C LYS A 39 2.17 11.00 9.70
N THR A 40 2.59 9.74 9.60
CA THR A 40 2.68 8.83 10.75
C THR A 40 3.73 9.29 11.77
N LYS A 41 4.85 9.84 11.32
CA LYS A 41 5.88 10.42 12.20
C LYS A 41 5.37 11.66 12.95
N GLU A 42 4.48 12.43 12.33
CA GLU A 42 3.79 13.56 12.95
C GLU A 42 2.68 13.14 13.93
N GLY A 43 2.40 11.84 14.04
CA GLY A 43 1.36 11.29 14.91
C GLY A 43 0.00 11.11 14.24
N ASN A 44 -0.09 11.33 12.93
CA ASN A 44 -1.31 11.11 12.13
C ASN A 44 -1.31 9.70 11.52
N PHE A 45 -2.23 8.85 11.97
CA PHE A 45 -2.32 7.45 11.54
C PHE A 45 -3.35 7.26 10.41
N GLU A 46 -3.16 7.99 9.32
CA GLU A 46 -4.03 7.93 8.15
C GLU A 46 -3.76 6.69 7.29
N HIS A 47 -4.65 6.46 6.34
CA HIS A 47 -4.49 5.46 5.30
C HIS A 47 -4.85 6.06 3.95
N ASP A 48 -4.16 5.61 2.90
CA ASP A 48 -4.45 6.01 1.53
C ASP A 48 -5.32 4.96 0.83
N HIS A 49 -6.12 5.43 -0.12
CA HIS A 49 -6.96 4.62 -0.99
C HIS A 49 -6.47 4.75 -2.43
N TYR A 50 -6.29 3.63 -3.10
CA TYR A 50 -6.10 3.58 -4.54
C TYR A 50 -7.25 2.77 -5.13
N THR A 51 -8.03 3.39 -6.01
CA THR A 51 -9.18 2.75 -6.64
C THR A 51 -9.13 2.87 -8.15
N SER A 52 -9.73 1.88 -8.82
CA SER A 52 -9.96 1.90 -10.27
C SER A 52 -11.22 2.69 -10.64
N PRO A 53 -11.43 3.02 -11.93
CA PRO A 53 -12.62 3.73 -12.40
C PRO A 53 -13.94 3.08 -11.97
N ASP A 54 -14.02 1.75 -11.99
CA ASP A 54 -15.20 0.98 -11.57
C ASP A 54 -15.59 1.20 -10.10
N TRP A 55 -14.65 1.71 -9.29
CA TRP A 55 -14.80 2.00 -7.87
C TRP A 55 -14.63 3.50 -7.59
N GLY A 56 -14.83 4.35 -8.61
CA GLY A 56 -14.91 5.80 -8.48
C GLY A 56 -13.58 6.51 -8.25
N GLY A 57 -12.44 5.91 -8.63
CA GLY A 57 -11.14 6.60 -8.63
C GLY A 57 -10.34 6.34 -9.90
N GLU A 58 -9.17 6.99 -9.97
CA GLU A 58 -8.32 6.95 -11.17
C GLU A 58 -6.88 6.57 -10.84
N SER A 59 -6.64 6.07 -9.62
CA SER A 59 -5.31 5.70 -9.15
C SER A 59 -4.85 4.36 -9.71
N LEU A 60 -5.80 3.44 -9.98
CA LEU A 60 -5.55 2.13 -10.56
C LEU A 60 -6.21 2.02 -11.94
N THR A 61 -5.66 1.21 -12.82
CA THR A 61 -6.30 0.82 -14.08
C THR A 61 -7.12 -0.46 -13.93
N THR A 62 -8.09 -0.66 -14.84
CA THR A 62 -8.83 -1.93 -15.01
C THR A 62 -8.17 -2.85 -16.04
N GLN A 63 -7.04 -2.44 -16.62
CA GLN A 63 -6.31 -3.21 -17.62
C GLN A 63 -5.41 -4.26 -16.97
N LYS A 64 -5.86 -5.51 -16.99
CA LYS A 64 -5.07 -6.68 -16.55
C LYS A 64 -3.76 -6.79 -17.32
N GLN A 65 -2.73 -7.27 -16.63
CA GLN A 65 -1.40 -7.55 -17.20
C GLN A 65 -1.16 -9.05 -17.37
N SER A 66 -2.03 -9.88 -16.80
CA SER A 66 -2.03 -11.33 -17.03
C SER A 66 -3.46 -11.88 -17.05
N GLU A 67 -3.74 -12.80 -17.97
CA GLU A 67 -5.07 -13.42 -18.12
C GLU A 67 -5.46 -14.28 -16.90
N ASP A 68 -4.49 -14.93 -16.27
CA ASP A 68 -4.69 -15.88 -15.15
C ASP A 68 -4.80 -15.21 -13.76
N ARG A 69 -4.77 -13.88 -13.70
CA ARG A 69 -4.82 -13.13 -12.45
C ARG A 69 -6.17 -12.48 -12.20
N ASN A 70 -6.46 -12.19 -10.94
CA ASN A 70 -7.61 -11.43 -10.51
C ASN A 70 -7.22 -9.97 -10.36
N ILE A 71 -8.02 -9.06 -10.92
CA ILE A 71 -7.78 -7.63 -10.75
C ILE A 71 -8.26 -7.15 -9.38
N VAL A 72 -7.49 -6.26 -8.76
CA VAL A 72 -7.84 -5.61 -7.49
C VAL A 72 -8.25 -4.17 -7.76
N HIS A 73 -9.53 -3.88 -7.53
CA HIS A 73 -10.11 -2.55 -7.77
C HIS A 73 -9.89 -1.55 -6.63
N HIS A 74 -9.46 -2.03 -5.45
CA HIS A 74 -9.27 -1.19 -4.27
C HIS A 74 -8.11 -1.69 -3.40
N LEU A 75 -7.04 -0.90 -3.35
CA LEU A 75 -5.94 -1.06 -2.41
C LEU A 75 -6.07 -0.01 -1.29
N LYS A 76 -5.93 -0.45 -0.04
CA LYS A 76 -5.76 0.43 1.12
C LYS A 76 -4.36 0.28 1.68
N ALA A 77 -3.63 1.39 1.80
CA ALA A 77 -2.29 1.40 2.40
C ALA A 77 -2.34 2.06 3.77
N TYR A 78 -1.86 1.36 4.79
CA TYR A 78 -1.78 1.85 6.16
C TYR A 78 -0.31 2.00 6.57
N CYS A 79 0.00 3.08 7.30
CA CYS A 79 1.27 3.19 8.01
C CYS A 79 0.98 3.18 9.52
N ILE A 80 1.53 2.19 10.22
CA ILE A 80 1.26 1.95 11.64
C ILE A 80 2.51 2.29 12.48
N LYS A 81 2.30 2.83 13.68
CA LYS A 81 3.38 2.92 14.67
C LYS A 81 3.77 1.51 15.07
N ALA A 82 5.03 1.14 14.85
CA ALA A 82 5.56 -0.11 15.37
C ALA A 82 5.32 -0.13 16.88
N GLN A 83 4.45 -1.03 17.35
CA GLN A 83 4.40 -1.35 18.77
C GLN A 83 5.67 -2.11 19.09
N ARG A 84 6.69 -1.41 19.61
CA ARG A 84 7.79 -2.09 20.27
C ARG A 84 7.18 -2.80 21.49
N LYS A 85 6.97 -4.12 21.39
CA LYS A 85 6.74 -4.95 22.58
C LYS A 85 7.87 -4.61 23.56
N GLY A 86 7.48 -4.24 24.78
CA GLY A 86 8.34 -3.62 25.77
C GLY A 86 9.70 -4.32 25.90
N SER A 87 10.74 -3.50 25.98
CA SER A 87 11.98 -3.90 26.64
C SER A 87 11.61 -4.48 28.00
N ASN A 88 11.87 -5.79 28.19
CA ASN A 88 11.89 -6.39 29.52
C ASN A 88 12.96 -5.68 30.34
N GLN A 89 12.59 -4.61 31.02
CA GLN A 89 13.43 -3.98 32.03
C GLN A 89 13.19 -4.76 33.32
N THR A 90 13.81 -5.93 33.44
CA THR A 90 14.07 -6.51 34.75
C THR A 90 15.09 -5.63 35.43
N VAL A 91 14.60 -4.64 36.19
CA VAL A 91 15.35 -4.07 37.31
C VAL A 91 15.53 -5.22 38.29
N ARG A 92 16.73 -5.79 38.34
CA ARG A 92 17.17 -6.56 39.50
C ARG A 92 17.74 -5.55 40.49
N ASP A 93 16.86 -4.99 41.31
CA ASP A 93 17.26 -4.57 42.64
C ASP A 93 17.22 -5.83 43.51
N ASN A 94 18.35 -6.19 44.07
CA ASN A 94 18.46 -6.91 45.34
C ASN A 94 19.81 -6.52 45.94
N GLY A 95 19.74 -5.71 46.99
CA GLY A 95 20.81 -5.58 47.97
C GLY A 95 20.94 -6.82 48.85
#